data_AF-D7TUS7-F1
#
_entry.id   AF-D7TUS7-F1
#
_cell.length_a   1.000
_cell.length_b   1.000
_cell.length_c   1.000
_cell.angle_alpha   90.00
_cell.angle_beta   90.00
_cell.angle_gamma   90.00
#
_symmetry.space_group_name_H-M   'P 1'
#
loop_
_entity.id
_entity.type
_entity.pdbx_description
1 polymer ?
#
loop_
_entity_poly.entity_id
_entity_poly.type
_entity_poly.pdbx_seq_one_letter_code
_entity_poly.pdbx_strand_id
1 'polypeptide(L)'
;MVGSHIQQLPSEMGQLTNLRLLDLNDCKQLEVIPRNILSSLSRLECLCMKFSFTQWAAEGVSDGESNVCLSELNHLRHLTTIEIEVPAVELLPKEDMFFENLTRYAISVGSIDKWKNSYKTSKTLELERVDRSLLSRDGIGKLLKKTEELQLSNLEEACRGPIPLRSLDNLKTLYVEKCHGLKFLFLLSTARGLSQLEEMTINDCNAMQQIIACEGEFEIKEVDHVGTDLQLLPKLRFLALRNLPELMNFDYFGSNLETTSQGMCSQGNLDIQLPFFSYQVCLSLINS
;
A
#
# COMPACT_ATOMS: atom_id res chain seq x y z
N MET A 1 -6.44 -13.15 -24.33
CA MET A 1 -5.73 -12.66 -25.54
C MET A 1 -4.29 -12.29 -25.19
N VAL A 2 -3.65 -13.05 -24.29
CA VAL A 2 -2.37 -12.69 -23.66
C VAL A 2 -1.29 -12.46 -24.72
N GLY A 3 -0.55 -11.36 -24.59
CA GLY A 3 0.56 -11.01 -25.48
C GLY A 3 0.16 -10.71 -26.92
N SER A 4 -1.13 -10.48 -27.20
CA SER A 4 -1.59 -10.16 -28.55
C SER A 4 -1.24 -8.72 -28.98
N HIS A 5 -1.16 -8.49 -30.29
CA HIS A 5 -0.87 -7.17 -30.88
C HIS A 5 -2.14 -6.37 -31.21
N ILE A 6 -3.21 -6.57 -30.44
CA ILE A 6 -4.45 -5.81 -30.65
C ILE A 6 -4.24 -4.35 -30.26
N GLN A 7 -4.78 -3.44 -31.06
CA GLN A 7 -4.82 -2.01 -30.72
C GLN A 7 -6.15 -1.60 -30.08
N GLN A 8 -7.21 -2.33 -30.38
CA GLN A 8 -8.55 -2.05 -29.89
C GLN A 8 -9.27 -3.36 -29.56
N LEU A 9 -10.05 -3.37 -28.47
CA LEU A 9 -11.00 -4.45 -28.21
C LEU A 9 -12.22 -4.33 -29.14
N PRO A 10 -12.63 -5.44 -29.80
CA PRO A 10 -13.79 -5.42 -30.69
C PRO A 10 -15.07 -5.11 -29.91
N SER A 11 -15.94 -4.28 -30.47
CA SER A 11 -17.19 -3.88 -29.81
C SER A 11 -18.14 -5.07 -29.57
N GLU A 12 -18.04 -6.11 -30.39
CA GLU A 12 -18.77 -7.37 -30.24
C GLU A 12 -18.42 -8.11 -28.95
N MET A 13 -17.26 -7.81 -28.33
CA MET A 13 -16.86 -8.43 -27.07
C MET A 13 -17.89 -8.16 -25.96
N GLY A 14 -18.61 -7.04 -26.01
CA GLY A 14 -19.68 -6.75 -25.05
C GLY A 14 -20.88 -7.73 -25.12
N GLN A 15 -20.97 -8.55 -26.16
CA GLN A 15 -21.98 -9.60 -26.27
C GLN A 15 -21.61 -10.86 -25.47
N LEU A 16 -20.36 -10.98 -25.02
CA LEU A 16 -19.85 -12.12 -24.26
C LEU A 16 -20.26 -12.05 -22.78
N THR A 17 -21.55 -11.88 -22.52
CA THR A 17 -22.12 -11.69 -21.17
C THR A 17 -21.89 -12.87 -20.20
N ASN A 18 -21.50 -14.05 -20.73
CA ASN A 18 -21.11 -15.23 -19.95
C ASN A 18 -19.60 -15.34 -19.68
N LEU A 19 -18.79 -14.41 -20.20
CA LEU A 19 -17.35 -14.42 -19.99
C LEU A 19 -17.03 -14.23 -18.51
N ARG A 20 -16.23 -15.14 -17.96
CA ARG A 20 -15.80 -15.12 -16.55
C ARG A 20 -14.37 -14.63 -16.37
N LEU A 21 -13.55 -14.78 -17.41
CA LEU A 21 -12.15 -14.39 -17.41
C LEU A 21 -11.83 -13.62 -18.69
N LEU A 22 -11.34 -12.40 -18.51
CA LEU A 22 -10.79 -11.58 -19.57
C LEU A 22 -9.33 -11.28 -19.22
N ASP A 23 -8.44 -12.05 -19.84
CA ASP A 23 -7.00 -11.87 -19.68
C ASP A 23 -6.42 -11.19 -20.92
N LEU A 24 -5.99 -9.94 -20.72
CA LEU A 24 -5.35 -9.07 -21.69
C LEU A 24 -3.91 -8.77 -21.31
N ASN A 25 -3.31 -9.48 -20.35
CA ASN A 25 -1.93 -9.23 -19.93
C ASN A 25 -0.96 -9.18 -21.14
N ASP A 26 0.05 -8.32 -21.04
CA ASP A 26 1.07 -8.08 -22.04
C ASP A 26 0.58 -7.63 -23.43
N CYS A 27 -0.66 -7.11 -23.54
CA CYS A 27 -1.17 -6.52 -24.79
C CYS A 27 -0.69 -5.08 -24.94
N LYS A 28 0.62 -4.89 -25.11
CA LYS A 28 1.33 -3.59 -25.09
C LYS A 28 0.90 -2.57 -26.16
N GLN A 29 0.16 -3.01 -27.17
CA GLN A 29 -0.36 -2.14 -28.23
C GLN A 29 -1.81 -1.71 -28.00
N LEU A 30 -2.46 -2.20 -26.93
CA LEU A 30 -3.87 -1.94 -26.66
C LEU A 30 -4.07 -0.48 -26.21
N GLU A 31 -4.62 0.32 -27.13
CA GLU A 31 -4.88 1.74 -26.92
C GLU A 31 -6.37 2.01 -26.65
N VAL A 32 -7.28 1.15 -27.16
CA VAL A 32 -8.72 1.38 -27.10
C VAL A 32 -9.48 0.19 -26.50
N ILE A 33 -10.13 0.42 -25.38
CA ILE A 33 -11.21 -0.40 -24.84
C ILE A 33 -12.50 0.42 -24.94
N PRO A 34 -13.39 0.12 -25.89
CA PRO A 34 -14.60 0.92 -26.07
C PRO A 34 -15.44 0.98 -24.78
N ARG A 35 -16.09 2.13 -24.55
CA ARG A 35 -17.01 2.31 -23.41
C ARG A 35 -18.07 1.23 -23.37
N ASN A 36 -18.54 0.94 -22.17
CA ASN A 36 -19.60 -0.03 -21.86
C ASN A 36 -19.23 -1.50 -22.15
N ILE A 37 -18.07 -1.77 -22.75
CA ILE A 37 -17.64 -3.14 -23.00
C ILE A 37 -17.38 -3.86 -21.68
N LEU A 38 -16.59 -3.28 -20.78
CA LEU A 38 -16.31 -3.94 -19.51
C LEU A 38 -17.57 -4.09 -18.66
N SER A 39 -18.40 -3.06 -18.53
CA SER A 39 -19.64 -3.12 -17.75
C SER A 39 -20.68 -4.10 -18.30
N SER A 40 -20.68 -4.39 -19.62
CA SER A 40 -21.57 -5.39 -20.23
C SER A 40 -21.21 -6.85 -19.86
N LEU A 41 -19.96 -7.11 -19.45
CA LEU A 41 -19.48 -8.44 -19.06
C LEU A 41 -19.94 -8.81 -17.64
N SER A 42 -21.25 -8.84 -17.43
CA SER A 42 -21.86 -8.95 -16.09
C SER A 42 -21.46 -10.18 -15.26
N ARG A 43 -20.96 -11.27 -15.88
CA ARG A 43 -20.47 -12.47 -15.20
C ARG A 43 -18.94 -12.51 -15.02
N LEU A 44 -18.24 -11.42 -15.32
CA LEU A 44 -16.78 -11.37 -15.23
C LEU A 44 -16.34 -11.52 -13.77
N GLU A 45 -15.45 -12.48 -13.54
CA GLU A 45 -14.86 -12.79 -12.23
C GLU A 45 -13.40 -12.35 -12.16
N CYS A 46 -12.71 -12.36 -13.30
CA CYS A 46 -11.29 -12.05 -13.42
C CYS A 46 -11.03 -11.11 -14.60
N LEU A 47 -10.41 -9.96 -14.32
CA LEU A 47 -9.94 -8.99 -15.30
C LEU A 47 -8.44 -8.75 -15.11
N CYS A 48 -7.64 -9.18 -16.08
CA CYS A 48 -6.19 -9.03 -16.04
C CYS A 48 -5.71 -8.18 -17.22
N MET A 49 -5.02 -7.07 -16.95
CA MET A 49 -4.54 -6.10 -17.93
C MET A 49 -3.17 -5.52 -17.56
N LYS A 50 -2.31 -6.29 -16.90
CA LYS A 50 -0.93 -5.89 -16.59
C LYS A 50 -0.15 -5.63 -17.86
N PHE A 51 0.69 -4.59 -17.87
CA PHE A 51 1.55 -4.22 -19.00
C PHE A 51 0.77 -4.04 -20.31
N SER A 52 -0.48 -3.56 -20.22
CA SER A 52 -1.40 -3.61 -21.36
C SER A 52 -2.14 -2.31 -21.61
N PHE A 53 -2.85 -1.77 -20.61
CA PHE A 53 -3.77 -0.66 -20.84
C PHE A 53 -3.66 0.41 -19.77
N THR A 54 -3.34 1.63 -20.20
CA THR A 54 -3.25 2.83 -19.34
C THR A 54 -4.15 3.97 -19.83
N GLN A 55 -4.82 3.84 -20.98
CA GLN A 55 -5.59 4.90 -21.63
C GLN A 55 -7.00 5.08 -21.04
N TRP A 56 -7.16 4.98 -19.72
CA TRP A 56 -8.45 5.13 -19.04
C TRP A 56 -9.03 6.54 -19.21
N ALA A 57 -10.34 6.61 -19.43
CA ALA A 57 -11.05 7.89 -19.47
C ALA A 57 -11.37 8.42 -18.06
N ALA A 58 -11.37 9.75 -17.92
CA ALA A 58 -11.81 10.41 -16.70
C ALA A 58 -13.32 10.24 -16.49
N GLU A 59 -13.73 10.11 -15.23
CA GLU A 59 -15.12 9.93 -14.86
C GLU A 59 -15.98 11.15 -15.22
N GLY A 60 -17.16 10.90 -15.81
CA GLY A 60 -18.12 11.95 -16.17
C GLY A 60 -17.86 12.63 -17.53
N VAL A 61 -16.80 12.28 -18.24
CA VAL A 61 -16.58 12.72 -19.63
C VAL A 61 -17.56 11.97 -20.54
N SER A 62 -18.35 12.69 -21.33
CA SER A 62 -19.43 12.12 -22.17
C SER A 62 -19.40 12.63 -23.61
N ASP A 63 -18.19 12.78 -24.17
CA ASP A 63 -17.95 13.17 -25.57
C ASP A 63 -18.23 12.06 -26.60
N GLY A 64 -18.58 10.84 -26.15
CA GLY A 64 -18.91 9.70 -27.02
C GLY A 64 -17.70 9.02 -27.67
N GLU A 65 -16.53 9.65 -27.64
CA GLU A 65 -15.27 9.13 -28.20
C GLU A 65 -14.30 8.63 -27.13
N SER A 66 -14.50 8.96 -25.85
CA SER A 66 -13.53 8.52 -24.83
C SER A 66 -13.49 7.00 -24.67
N ASN A 67 -12.36 6.52 -24.16
CA ASN A 67 -12.14 5.15 -23.71
C ASN A 67 -13.04 4.73 -22.54
N VAL A 68 -12.93 3.46 -22.15
CA VAL A 68 -13.48 2.90 -20.91
C VAL A 68 -13.05 3.71 -19.68
N CYS A 69 -13.96 3.86 -18.72
CA CYS A 69 -13.68 4.45 -17.41
C CYS A 69 -13.66 3.37 -16.33
N LEU A 70 -12.83 3.53 -15.29
CA LEU A 70 -12.77 2.58 -14.18
C LEU A 70 -14.09 2.43 -13.42
N SER A 71 -14.96 3.45 -13.42
CA SER A 71 -16.28 3.38 -12.77
C SER A 71 -17.21 2.36 -13.42
N GLU A 72 -16.94 1.92 -14.66
CA GLU A 72 -17.67 0.82 -15.29
C GLU A 72 -17.56 -0.49 -14.50
N LEU A 73 -16.45 -0.70 -13.79
CA LEU A 73 -16.21 -1.91 -13.00
C LEU A 73 -17.13 -2.02 -11.79
N ASN A 74 -17.75 -0.91 -11.33
CA ASN A 74 -18.75 -0.94 -10.25
C ASN A 74 -19.99 -1.78 -10.59
N HIS A 75 -20.26 -2.02 -11.88
CA HIS A 75 -21.36 -2.88 -12.32
C HIS A 75 -21.03 -4.38 -12.25
N LEU A 76 -19.75 -4.73 -12.08
CA LEU A 76 -19.25 -6.10 -12.11
C LEU A 76 -19.29 -6.76 -10.73
N ARG A 77 -20.49 -7.14 -10.31
CA ARG A 77 -20.75 -7.69 -8.96
C ARG A 77 -20.04 -9.03 -8.67
N HIS A 78 -19.66 -9.76 -9.71
CA HIS A 78 -18.94 -11.03 -9.60
C HIS A 78 -17.42 -10.87 -9.66
N LEU A 79 -16.90 -9.65 -9.88
CA LEU A 79 -15.48 -9.41 -10.02
C LEU A 79 -14.77 -9.67 -8.68
N THR A 80 -13.84 -10.62 -8.69
CA THR A 80 -13.08 -11.03 -7.50
C THR A 80 -11.58 -10.92 -7.70
N THR A 81 -11.13 -10.89 -8.97
CA THR A 81 -9.73 -10.75 -9.36
C THR A 81 -9.56 -9.58 -10.31
N ILE A 82 -8.65 -8.67 -9.98
CA ILE A 82 -8.28 -7.58 -10.89
C ILE A 82 -6.76 -7.35 -10.92
N GLU A 83 -6.23 -7.18 -12.12
CA GLU A 83 -4.82 -6.81 -12.30
C GLU A 83 -4.73 -5.65 -13.29
N ILE A 84 -4.52 -4.42 -12.80
CA ILE A 84 -4.62 -3.19 -13.62
C ILE A 84 -3.59 -2.13 -13.26
N GLU A 85 -3.27 -1.30 -14.24
CA GLU A 85 -2.45 -0.09 -14.13
C GLU A 85 -3.34 1.14 -14.30
N VAL A 86 -3.23 2.08 -13.37
CA VAL A 86 -3.97 3.34 -13.38
C VAL A 86 -2.94 4.47 -13.37
N PRO A 87 -2.66 5.15 -14.49
CA PRO A 87 -1.49 6.02 -14.59
C PRO A 87 -1.56 7.29 -13.71
N ALA A 88 -2.75 7.64 -13.22
CA ALA A 88 -2.97 8.85 -12.44
C ALA A 88 -4.11 8.65 -11.43
N VAL A 89 -4.00 9.30 -10.27
CA VAL A 89 -4.95 9.15 -9.16
C VAL A 89 -6.34 9.69 -9.49
N GLU A 90 -6.42 10.66 -10.40
CA GLU A 90 -7.65 11.32 -10.85
C GLU A 90 -8.54 10.38 -11.69
N LEU A 91 -7.98 9.28 -12.18
CA LEU A 91 -8.69 8.26 -12.94
C LEU A 91 -9.38 7.23 -12.04
N LEU A 92 -9.01 7.15 -10.76
CA LEU A 92 -9.69 6.28 -9.81
C LEU A 92 -11.15 6.74 -9.67
N PRO A 93 -12.13 5.81 -9.69
CA PRO A 93 -13.54 6.17 -9.67
C PRO A 93 -13.89 6.82 -8.33
N LYS A 94 -14.81 7.79 -8.29
CA LYS A 94 -15.25 8.39 -7.02
C LYS A 94 -15.97 7.40 -6.12
N GLU A 95 -16.80 6.56 -6.73
CA GLU A 95 -17.42 5.40 -6.10
C GLU A 95 -16.52 4.18 -6.29
N ASP A 96 -16.02 3.63 -5.19
CA ASP A 96 -15.00 2.57 -5.20
C ASP A 96 -15.51 1.25 -4.61
N MET A 97 -16.79 0.99 -4.84
CA MET A 97 -17.54 -0.17 -4.29
C MET A 97 -17.00 -1.52 -4.77
N PHE A 98 -16.45 -1.62 -5.99
CA PHE A 98 -15.98 -2.89 -6.52
C PHE A 98 -14.76 -3.46 -5.77
N PHE A 99 -13.98 -2.63 -5.05
CA PHE A 99 -12.86 -3.10 -4.23
C PHE A 99 -13.30 -4.01 -3.07
N GLU A 100 -14.55 -3.90 -2.62
CA GLU A 100 -15.06 -4.65 -1.48
C GLU A 100 -15.12 -6.16 -1.73
N ASN A 101 -15.36 -6.60 -2.98
CA ASN A 101 -15.51 -8.01 -3.32
C ASN A 101 -14.18 -8.69 -3.74
N LEU A 102 -13.11 -7.92 -3.89
CA LEU A 102 -11.84 -8.46 -4.38
C LEU A 102 -11.22 -9.42 -3.36
N THR A 103 -10.83 -10.59 -3.86
CA THR A 103 -10.10 -11.63 -3.13
C THR A 103 -8.67 -11.77 -3.64
N ARG A 104 -8.42 -11.37 -4.89
CA ARG A 104 -7.09 -11.25 -5.49
C ARG A 104 -7.00 -9.92 -6.22
N TYR A 105 -5.89 -9.22 -6.08
CA TYR A 105 -5.64 -8.03 -6.87
C TYR A 105 -4.16 -7.71 -6.98
N ALA A 106 -3.81 -7.08 -8.08
CA ALA A 106 -2.59 -6.33 -8.25
C ALA A 106 -2.97 -5.01 -8.89
N ILE A 107 -2.91 -3.92 -8.13
CA ILE A 107 -3.33 -2.60 -8.60
C ILE A 107 -2.15 -1.66 -8.45
N SER A 108 -1.76 -1.03 -9.55
CA SER A 108 -0.76 0.04 -9.55
C SER A 108 -1.43 1.35 -9.90
N VAL A 109 -1.21 2.38 -9.07
CA VAL A 109 -1.72 3.74 -9.29
C VAL A 109 -0.55 4.71 -9.34
N GLY A 110 -0.42 5.45 -10.45
CA GLY A 110 0.66 6.39 -10.73
C GLY A 110 1.54 5.97 -11.90
N SER A 111 2.67 6.65 -12.09
CA SER A 111 3.56 6.48 -13.24
C SER A 111 4.73 5.56 -12.88
N ILE A 112 4.44 4.32 -12.51
CA ILE A 112 5.48 3.40 -12.06
C ILE A 112 6.10 2.71 -13.29
N ASP A 113 7.33 3.09 -13.64
CA ASP A 113 8.14 2.45 -14.71
C ASP A 113 8.50 0.96 -14.43
N LYS A 114 7.97 0.37 -13.36
CA LYS A 114 8.45 -0.89 -12.77
C LYS A 114 7.35 -1.68 -12.09
N TRP A 115 6.30 -2.05 -12.80
CA TRP A 115 5.48 -3.17 -12.36
C TRP A 115 6.41 -4.40 -12.20
N LYS A 116 6.47 -4.96 -10.99
CA LYS A 116 7.34 -6.12 -10.73
C LYS A 116 6.81 -7.32 -11.51
N ASN A 117 7.68 -7.98 -12.28
CA ASN A 117 7.32 -9.20 -13.04
C ASN A 117 6.78 -10.33 -12.14
N SER A 118 6.95 -10.25 -10.81
CA SER A 118 6.39 -11.20 -9.86
C SER A 118 6.04 -10.53 -8.54
N TYR A 119 4.82 -10.75 -8.07
CA TYR A 119 4.41 -10.44 -6.71
C TYR A 119 4.59 -11.64 -5.80
N LYS A 120 4.94 -11.38 -4.54
CA LYS A 120 5.04 -12.44 -3.52
C LYS A 120 3.65 -12.88 -3.06
N THR A 121 2.64 -12.02 -3.24
CA THR A 121 1.29 -12.22 -2.72
C THR A 121 0.24 -12.03 -3.81
N SER A 122 -1.00 -12.43 -3.51
CA SER A 122 -2.14 -12.24 -4.42
C SER A 122 -2.92 -10.94 -4.18
N LYS A 123 -2.45 -10.07 -3.28
CA LYS A 123 -3.14 -8.83 -2.87
C LYS A 123 -2.11 -7.72 -2.74
N THR A 124 -1.70 -7.21 -3.89
CA THR A 124 -0.66 -6.19 -4.00
C THR A 124 -1.26 -4.85 -4.39
N LEU A 125 -0.83 -3.80 -3.70
CA LEU A 125 -1.18 -2.43 -4.00
C LEU A 125 0.08 -1.58 -4.10
N GLU A 126 0.25 -0.92 -5.25
CA GLU A 126 1.32 0.04 -5.48
C GLU A 126 0.70 1.42 -5.65
N LEU A 127 1.12 2.38 -4.82
CA LEU A 127 0.60 3.74 -4.82
C LEU A 127 1.76 4.71 -4.98
N GLU A 128 1.75 5.45 -6.08
CA GLU A 128 2.70 6.50 -6.37
C GLU A 128 2.01 7.86 -6.41
N ARG A 129 2.66 8.89 -5.81
CA ARG A 129 2.18 10.29 -5.84
C ARG A 129 0.75 10.45 -5.34
N VAL A 130 0.39 9.66 -4.33
CA VAL A 130 -0.91 9.76 -3.66
C VAL A 130 -0.85 10.69 -2.47
N ASP A 131 -1.98 11.32 -2.17
CA ASP A 131 -2.16 12.19 -1.02
C ASP A 131 -2.94 11.50 0.12
N ARG A 132 -3.14 12.22 1.22
CA ARG A 132 -3.91 11.72 2.38
C ARG A 132 -5.39 11.56 2.08
N SER A 133 -5.94 12.36 1.17
CA SER A 133 -7.37 12.32 0.87
C SER A 133 -7.72 10.99 0.21
N LEU A 134 -6.89 10.52 -0.74
CA LEU A 134 -7.05 9.24 -1.40
C LEU A 134 -6.95 8.07 -0.42
N LEU A 135 -5.93 8.08 0.43
CA LEU A 135 -5.70 7.02 1.44
C LEU A 135 -6.81 6.93 2.50
N SER A 136 -7.59 8.00 2.67
CA SER A 136 -8.72 8.07 3.61
C SER A 136 -10.07 7.71 2.98
N ARG A 137 -10.12 7.46 1.66
CA ARG A 137 -11.35 7.04 0.97
C ARG A 137 -11.79 5.65 1.43
N ASP A 138 -13.10 5.42 1.51
CA ASP A 138 -13.66 4.18 2.05
C ASP A 138 -13.22 2.93 1.27
N GLY A 139 -13.39 2.90 -0.06
CA GLY A 139 -13.00 1.73 -0.85
C GLY A 139 -11.49 1.49 -0.89
N ILE A 140 -10.68 2.56 -0.95
CA ILE A 140 -9.21 2.44 -0.83
C ILE A 140 -8.81 1.92 0.56
N GLY A 141 -9.44 2.40 1.62
CA GLY A 141 -9.23 1.92 2.99
C GLY A 141 -9.59 0.44 3.15
N LYS A 142 -10.73 0.01 2.55
CA LYS A 142 -11.14 -1.40 2.50
C LYS A 142 -10.13 -2.28 1.75
N LEU A 143 -9.56 -1.77 0.65
CA LEU A 143 -8.51 -2.45 -0.11
C LEU A 143 -7.24 -2.58 0.74
N LEU A 144 -6.75 -1.47 1.31
CA LEU A 144 -5.57 -1.42 2.18
C LEU A 144 -5.66 -2.40 3.35
N LYS A 145 -6.83 -2.53 3.99
CA LYS A 145 -7.05 -3.48 5.09
C LYS A 145 -6.79 -4.94 4.71
N LYS A 146 -7.05 -5.31 3.45
CA LYS A 146 -6.85 -6.66 2.92
C LYS A 146 -5.45 -6.86 2.30
N THR A 147 -4.73 -5.78 2.01
CA THR A 147 -3.46 -5.80 1.28
C THR A 147 -2.40 -6.58 2.04
N GLU A 148 -1.68 -7.43 1.32
CA GLU A 148 -0.59 -8.26 1.84
C GLU A 148 0.78 -7.71 1.44
N GLU A 149 0.87 -7.04 0.29
CA GLU A 149 2.07 -6.35 -0.19
C GLU A 149 1.72 -4.90 -0.57
N LEU A 150 2.30 -3.93 0.13
CA LEU A 150 2.06 -2.50 -0.09
C LEU A 150 3.35 -1.80 -0.51
N GLN A 151 3.29 -1.07 -1.61
CA GLN A 151 4.36 -0.20 -2.08
C GLN A 151 3.87 1.25 -2.13
N LEU A 152 4.61 2.13 -1.47
CA LEU A 152 4.35 3.57 -1.44
C LEU A 152 5.56 4.30 -2.02
N SER A 153 5.33 5.11 -3.04
CA SER A 153 6.41 5.84 -3.71
C SER A 153 6.04 7.30 -3.96
N ASN A 154 7.02 8.20 -3.79
CA ASN A 154 6.83 9.63 -4.11
C ASN A 154 5.55 10.23 -3.48
N LEU A 155 5.18 9.84 -2.25
CA LEU A 155 3.98 10.37 -1.59
C LEU A 155 4.02 11.89 -1.56
N GLU A 156 2.87 12.52 -1.84
CA GLU A 156 2.81 13.98 -1.91
C GLU A 156 3.19 14.63 -0.59
N GLU A 157 3.70 15.87 -0.65
CA GLU A 157 4.08 16.61 0.55
C GLU A 157 2.93 16.77 1.55
N ALA A 158 1.67 16.69 1.14
CA ALA A 158 0.52 16.68 2.06
C ALA A 158 0.56 15.51 3.06
N CYS A 159 1.33 14.45 2.78
CA CYS A 159 1.53 13.28 3.63
C CYS A 159 2.62 13.48 4.71
N ARG A 160 2.77 14.67 5.33
CA ARG A 160 3.87 14.94 6.30
C ARG A 160 3.81 14.17 7.61
N GLY A 161 2.64 13.69 8.01
CA GLY A 161 2.45 12.91 9.24
C GLY A 161 2.16 11.43 8.95
N PRO A 162 1.60 10.68 9.92
CA PRO A 162 1.45 9.24 9.76
C PRO A 162 0.49 8.94 8.63
N ILE A 163 0.71 7.81 7.97
CA ILE A 163 -0.22 7.32 6.97
C ILE A 163 -1.50 6.93 7.72
N PRO A 164 -2.71 7.41 7.35
CA PRO A 164 -3.96 7.16 8.07
C PRO A 164 -4.50 5.74 7.86
N LEU A 165 -3.61 4.75 7.99
CA LEU A 165 -3.93 3.34 7.82
C LEU A 165 -4.43 2.82 9.15
N ARG A 166 -5.76 2.83 9.32
CA ARG A 166 -6.41 2.41 10.57
C ARG A 166 -6.27 0.91 10.84
N SER A 167 -5.91 0.10 9.84
CA SER A 167 -5.71 -1.34 9.96
C SER A 167 -4.95 -1.87 8.74
N LEU A 168 -3.81 -2.52 8.99
CA LEU A 168 -2.96 -3.20 8.00
C LEU A 168 -2.69 -4.63 8.48
N ASP A 169 -3.71 -5.27 9.04
CA ASP A 169 -3.56 -6.50 9.81
C ASP A 169 -3.07 -7.67 8.94
N ASN A 170 -3.27 -7.60 7.63
CA ASN A 170 -2.85 -8.62 6.67
C ASN A 170 -1.51 -8.32 5.99
N LEU A 171 -0.92 -7.14 6.25
CA LEU A 171 0.27 -6.68 5.55
C LEU A 171 1.48 -7.52 5.96
N LYS A 172 2.15 -8.12 4.97
CA LYS A 172 3.35 -8.95 5.13
C LYS A 172 4.60 -8.25 4.61
N THR A 173 4.45 -7.47 3.53
CA THR A 173 5.56 -6.78 2.89
C THR A 173 5.23 -5.31 2.71
N LEU A 174 6.13 -4.44 3.16
CA LEU A 174 6.03 -3.00 2.99
C LEU A 174 7.28 -2.44 2.30
N TYR A 175 7.08 -1.70 1.23
CA TYR A 175 8.12 -0.97 0.53
C TYR A 175 7.78 0.52 0.47
N VAL A 176 8.69 1.37 0.94
CA VAL A 176 8.53 2.83 0.94
C VAL A 176 9.74 3.45 0.24
N GLU A 177 9.51 4.21 -0.82
CA GLU A 177 10.58 4.83 -1.61
C GLU A 177 10.31 6.30 -1.91
N LYS A 178 11.33 7.16 -1.83
CA LYS A 178 11.27 8.57 -2.27
C LYS A 178 10.13 9.38 -1.63
N CYS A 179 9.71 9.02 -0.42
CA CYS A 179 8.68 9.74 0.31
C CYS A 179 9.32 10.90 1.09
N HIS A 180 9.87 11.88 0.38
CA HIS A 180 10.74 12.91 0.96
C HIS A 180 10.07 13.84 1.97
N GLY A 181 8.74 13.98 1.94
CA GLY A 181 7.98 14.78 2.92
C GLY A 181 7.56 14.03 4.19
N LEU A 182 7.72 12.70 4.23
CA LEU A 182 7.21 11.85 5.30
C LEU A 182 8.16 11.83 6.50
N LYS A 183 7.77 12.46 7.61
CA LYS A 183 8.60 12.52 8.83
C LYS A 183 8.61 11.23 9.63
N PHE A 184 7.50 10.51 9.61
CA PHE A 184 7.37 9.23 10.25
C PHE A 184 6.37 8.35 9.53
N LEU A 185 6.61 7.03 9.54
CA LEU A 185 5.84 6.10 8.74
C LEU A 185 4.51 5.73 9.42
N PHE A 186 4.56 5.35 10.70
CA PHE A 186 3.41 4.93 11.48
C PHE A 186 3.28 5.64 12.82
N LEU A 187 2.07 5.66 13.37
CA LEU A 187 1.86 5.84 14.80
C LEU A 187 2.03 4.49 15.52
N LEU A 188 2.36 4.54 16.80
CA LEU A 188 2.47 3.35 17.65
C LEU A 188 1.18 2.51 17.64
N SER A 189 0.02 3.16 17.65
CA SER A 189 -1.30 2.51 17.57
C SER A 189 -1.45 1.68 16.29
N THR A 190 -1.08 2.23 15.13
CA THR A 190 -1.06 1.52 13.84
C THR A 190 -0.04 0.39 13.83
N ALA A 191 1.17 0.63 14.36
CA ALA A 191 2.23 -0.36 14.35
C ALA A 191 1.89 -1.60 15.18
N ARG A 192 1.10 -1.46 16.25
CA ARG A 192 0.56 -2.60 17.01
C ARG A 192 -0.35 -3.51 16.18
N GLY A 193 -1.01 -2.98 15.15
CA GLY A 193 -1.85 -3.75 14.22
C GLY A 193 -1.07 -4.55 13.18
N LEU A 194 0.20 -4.21 12.94
CA LEU A 194 1.09 -4.84 11.93
C LEU A 194 1.66 -6.19 12.40
N SER A 195 0.80 -7.06 12.95
CA SER A 195 1.19 -8.36 13.51
C SER A 195 1.70 -9.37 12.48
N GLN A 196 1.37 -9.17 11.20
CA GLN A 196 1.75 -10.06 10.11
C GLN A 196 2.96 -9.58 9.30
N LEU A 197 3.49 -8.40 9.59
CA LEU A 197 4.55 -7.79 8.79
C LEU A 197 5.84 -8.60 8.92
N GLU A 198 6.36 -9.07 7.80
CA GLU A 198 7.54 -9.93 7.71
C GLU A 198 8.74 -9.18 7.12
N GLU A 199 8.48 -8.31 6.13
CA GLU A 199 9.50 -7.58 5.40
C GLU A 199 9.16 -6.09 5.32
N MET A 200 10.12 -5.24 5.67
CA MET A 200 10.02 -3.79 5.53
C MET A 200 11.26 -3.26 4.83
N THR A 201 11.08 -2.41 3.82
CA THR A 201 12.15 -1.70 3.14
C THR A 201 11.79 -0.23 3.00
N ILE A 202 12.69 0.66 3.42
CA ILE A 202 12.53 2.11 3.32
C ILE A 202 13.78 2.68 2.66
N ASN A 203 13.58 3.33 1.51
CA ASN A 203 14.65 3.85 0.67
C ASN A 203 14.41 5.32 0.31
N ASP A 204 15.45 6.15 0.33
CA ASP A 204 15.43 7.52 -0.21
C ASP A 204 14.36 8.45 0.43
N CYS A 205 14.06 8.32 1.72
CA CYS A 205 13.09 9.18 2.42
C CYS A 205 13.79 10.25 3.26
N ASN A 206 14.11 11.38 2.62
CA ASN A 206 15.01 12.42 3.17
C ASN A 206 14.57 13.01 4.52
N ALA A 207 13.29 13.37 4.68
CA ALA A 207 12.80 13.97 5.93
C ALA A 207 12.37 12.95 6.99
N MET A 208 12.58 11.65 6.77
CA MET A 208 12.13 10.62 7.70
C MET A 208 13.00 10.62 8.95
N GLN A 209 12.40 10.98 10.09
CA GLN A 209 13.05 11.11 11.38
C GLN A 209 12.85 9.88 12.26
N GLN A 210 11.70 9.23 12.16
CA GLN A 210 11.34 8.02 12.92
C GLN A 210 10.55 7.07 12.03
N ILE A 211 10.65 5.76 12.24
CA ILE A 211 9.77 4.81 11.54
C ILE A 211 8.39 4.76 12.22
N ILE A 212 8.37 4.64 13.55
CA ILE A 212 7.16 4.66 14.36
C ILE A 212 7.26 5.84 15.32
N ALA A 213 6.24 6.70 15.33
CA ALA A 213 6.11 7.80 16.26
C ALA A 213 5.17 7.43 17.42
N CYS A 214 5.52 7.83 18.63
CA CYS A 214 4.64 7.75 19.78
C CYS A 214 3.59 8.86 19.74
N GLU A 215 2.33 8.50 19.96
CA GLU A 215 1.26 9.47 20.22
C GLU A 215 1.50 10.06 21.63
N GLY A 216 1.34 11.38 21.80
CA GLY A 216 1.51 12.03 23.11
C GLY A 216 0.54 11.49 24.20
N GLU A 217 0.86 11.79 25.46
CA GLU A 217 0.41 11.19 26.74
C GLU A 217 -1.11 10.94 27.03
N PHE A 218 -2.04 11.04 26.08
CA PHE A 218 -3.48 11.12 26.38
C PHE A 218 -4.39 9.98 25.91
N GLU A 219 -3.87 8.84 25.43
CA GLU A 219 -4.70 7.63 25.29
C GLU A 219 -3.96 6.35 25.72
N ILE A 220 -3.67 6.26 27.02
CA ILE A 220 -3.60 4.97 27.71
C ILE A 220 -4.76 4.94 28.70
N LYS A 221 -5.95 4.52 28.25
CA LYS A 221 -6.88 3.88 29.18
C LYS A 221 -6.36 2.47 29.40
N GLU A 222 -5.50 2.35 30.41
CA GLU A 222 -5.15 1.07 31.00
C GLU A 222 -6.45 0.35 31.38
N VAL A 223 -6.72 -0.76 30.70
CA VAL A 223 -7.59 -1.81 31.21
C VAL A 223 -6.90 -3.12 30.86
N ASP A 224 -5.88 -3.45 31.64
CA ASP A 224 -5.79 -4.67 32.43
C ASP A 224 -4.34 -4.97 32.79
N HIS A 225 -4.16 -5.26 34.08
CA HIS A 225 -2.89 -5.56 34.72
C HIS A 225 -2.21 -6.79 34.13
N VAL A 226 -1.25 -6.63 33.23
CA VAL A 226 -0.02 -7.45 33.15
C VAL A 226 1.07 -6.57 32.52
N GLY A 227 2.22 -6.42 33.18
CA GLY A 227 3.41 -5.92 32.51
C GLY A 227 3.73 -6.86 31.34
N THR A 228 3.54 -6.40 30.11
CA THR A 228 3.91 -7.16 28.92
C THR A 228 4.73 -6.29 28.01
N ASP A 229 6.02 -6.62 27.98
CA ASP A 229 6.90 -6.67 26.83
C ASP A 229 6.11 -6.84 25.50
N LEU A 230 5.53 -5.75 24.98
CA LEU A 230 4.75 -5.78 23.74
C LEU A 230 5.74 -5.76 22.58
N GLN A 231 6.10 -6.95 22.10
CA GLN A 231 6.92 -7.11 20.91
C GLN A 231 6.22 -6.46 19.71
N LEU A 232 6.69 -5.29 19.30
CA LEU A 232 6.26 -4.59 18.09
C LEU A 232 6.72 -5.39 16.87
N LEU A 233 5.83 -5.52 15.87
CA LEU A 233 6.12 -6.22 14.61
C LEU A 233 6.69 -7.64 14.85
N PRO A 234 5.98 -8.52 15.57
CA PRO A 234 6.52 -9.78 16.08
C PRO A 234 6.99 -10.77 15.00
N LYS A 235 6.53 -10.60 13.75
CA LYS A 235 6.92 -11.44 12.61
C LYS A 235 7.98 -10.83 11.70
N LEU A 236 8.42 -9.60 11.98
CA LEU A 236 9.39 -8.93 11.13
C LEU A 236 10.70 -9.72 11.16
N ARG A 237 11.18 -10.10 9.97
CA ARG A 237 12.42 -10.86 9.79
C ARG A 237 13.43 -10.11 8.91
N PHE A 238 12.94 -9.19 8.08
CA PHE A 238 13.76 -8.42 7.16
C PHE A 238 13.46 -6.93 7.28
N LEU A 239 14.49 -6.14 7.58
CA LEU A 239 14.43 -4.69 7.60
C LEU A 239 15.61 -4.09 6.81
N ALA A 240 15.30 -3.38 5.74
CA ALA A 240 16.27 -2.65 4.95
C ALA A 240 15.98 -1.15 4.99
N LEU A 241 16.98 -0.37 5.41
CA LEU A 241 16.92 1.08 5.52
C LEU A 241 18.07 1.67 4.71
N ARG A 242 17.77 2.52 3.73
CA ARG A 242 18.78 3.10 2.83
C ARG A 242 18.49 4.56 2.54
N ASN A 243 19.54 5.39 2.53
CA ASN A 243 19.46 6.81 2.16
C ASN A 243 18.40 7.57 2.97
N LEU A 244 18.50 7.48 4.31
CA LEU A 244 17.61 8.14 5.27
C LEU A 244 18.41 9.15 6.14
N PRO A 245 18.80 10.32 5.59
CA PRO A 245 19.75 11.22 6.24
C PRO A 245 19.25 11.84 7.56
N GLU A 246 17.94 12.02 7.73
CA GLU A 246 17.35 12.57 8.96
C GLU A 246 16.92 11.52 10.00
N LEU A 247 17.10 10.23 9.71
CA LEU A 247 16.62 9.17 10.60
C LEU A 247 17.40 9.21 11.92
N MET A 248 16.70 9.52 13.02
CA MET A 248 17.33 9.59 14.34
C MET A 248 17.75 8.19 14.79
N ASN A 249 18.96 8.10 15.34
CA ASN A 249 19.63 6.83 15.60
C ASN A 249 18.83 5.94 16.56
N PHE A 250 18.84 4.62 16.31
CA PHE A 250 18.21 3.60 17.18
C PHE A 250 18.77 3.57 18.60
N ASP A 251 19.90 4.23 18.85
CA ASP A 251 20.63 4.26 20.13
C ASP A 251 19.83 4.81 21.31
N TYR A 252 18.73 5.55 21.06
CA TYR A 252 17.86 6.04 22.14
C TYR A 252 17.01 4.93 22.81
N PHE A 253 17.05 3.70 22.28
CA PHE A 253 16.20 2.59 22.71
C PHE A 253 16.97 1.35 23.21
N GLY A 254 18.30 1.42 23.37
CA GLY A 254 19.12 0.23 23.65
C GLY A 254 20.37 0.39 24.52
N SER A 255 20.76 1.57 24.97
CA SER A 255 21.93 1.70 25.85
C SER A 255 21.55 1.83 27.33
N ASN A 256 21.41 0.68 28.00
CA ASN A 256 21.91 0.43 29.35
C ASN A 256 21.73 -1.06 29.71
N LEU A 257 22.56 -1.92 29.11
CA LEU A 257 22.96 -3.14 29.81
C LEU A 257 23.97 -2.70 30.88
N GLU A 258 23.47 -2.45 32.09
CA GLU A 258 24.29 -2.08 33.23
C GLU A 258 25.36 -3.15 33.50
N THR A 259 26.63 -2.72 33.49
CA THR A 259 27.61 -3.23 34.45
C THR A 259 27.85 -2.14 35.50
N THR A 260 27.18 -2.29 36.65
CA THR A 260 27.57 -1.85 38.00
C THR A 260 28.31 -0.51 38.17
N SER A 261 27.66 0.50 38.78
CA SER A 261 27.85 0.92 40.18
C SER A 261 27.49 2.39 40.43
N GLN A 262 26.55 2.60 41.35
CA GLN A 262 26.33 3.77 42.24
C GLN A 262 26.38 5.21 41.70
N GLY A 263 25.23 5.89 41.80
CA GLY A 263 25.14 7.37 41.90
C GLY A 263 23.71 7.90 41.73
N MET A 264 23.05 8.27 42.83
CA MET A 264 21.71 8.89 42.85
C MET A 264 21.72 10.33 42.29
N CYS A 265 20.69 10.72 41.54
CA CYS A 265 19.78 11.86 41.86
C CYS A 265 18.76 12.14 40.73
N SER A 266 17.48 11.97 41.08
CA SER A 266 16.28 12.78 40.72
C SER A 266 16.15 13.39 39.31
N GLN A 267 15.18 12.91 38.53
CA GLN A 267 13.86 13.54 38.28
C GLN A 267 13.07 12.60 37.34
N GLY A 268 11.76 12.43 37.56
CA GLY A 268 10.96 11.37 36.95
C GLY A 268 11.03 11.25 35.42
N ASN A 269 11.49 10.08 34.96
CA ASN A 269 11.31 9.58 33.60
C ASN A 269 10.71 8.18 33.71
N LEU A 270 9.55 7.97 33.08
CA LEU A 270 9.02 6.63 32.85
C LEU A 270 9.79 6.03 31.67
N ASP A 271 10.88 5.35 32.00
CA ASP A 271 11.66 4.52 31.09
C ASP A 271 10.79 3.36 30.58
N ILE A 272 10.22 3.51 29.39
CA ILE A 272 9.68 2.39 28.62
C ILE A 272 10.77 1.98 27.62
N GLN A 273 11.71 1.17 28.09
CA GLN A 273 12.67 0.44 27.25
C GLN A 273 11.91 -0.69 26.53
N LEU A 274 11.47 -0.45 25.30
CA LEU A 274 10.92 -1.48 24.42
C LEU A 274 11.91 -1.69 23.26
N PRO A 275 12.52 -2.88 23.11
CA PRO A 275 13.28 -3.18 21.91
C PRO A 275 12.31 -3.16 20.72
N PHE A 276 12.52 -2.18 19.85
CA PHE A 276 11.63 -1.83 18.73
C PHE A 276 11.49 -2.95 17.68
N PHE A 277 12.47 -3.85 17.64
CA PHE A 277 12.53 -4.99 16.75
C PHE A 277 12.96 -6.23 17.52
N SER A 278 12.44 -7.39 17.13
CA SER A 278 12.92 -8.65 17.71
C SER A 278 14.43 -8.81 17.48
N TYR A 279 15.11 -9.50 18.40
CA TYR A 279 16.52 -9.91 18.24
C TYR A 279 16.76 -10.86 17.05
N GLN A 280 15.70 -11.21 16.30
CA GLN A 280 15.74 -12.05 15.10
C GLN A 280 15.65 -11.25 13.80
N VAL A 281 15.51 -9.91 13.85
CA VAL A 281 15.45 -9.08 12.64
C VAL A 281 16.82 -9.02 11.96
N CYS A 282 16.90 -9.47 10.71
CA CYS A 282 18.07 -9.24 9.88
C CYS A 282 18.10 -7.76 9.48
N LEU A 283 18.93 -6.98 10.17
CA LEU A 283 19.18 -5.57 9.91
C LEU A 283 20.24 -5.42 8.82
N SER A 284 19.87 -4.90 7.65
CA SER A 284 20.85 -4.37 6.69
C SER A 284 20.80 -2.84 6.75
N LEU A 285 21.60 -2.25 7.63
CA LEU A 285 21.92 -0.83 7.59
C LEU A 285 23.04 -0.64 6.57
N ILE A 286 22.73 -0.06 5.41
CA ILE A 286 23.76 0.39 4.47
C ILE A 286 23.71 1.91 4.50
N ASN A 287 24.47 2.49 5.42
CA ASN A 287 24.80 3.91 5.37
C ASN A 287 25.89 4.07 4.30
N SER A 288 25.63 4.89 3.29
CA SER A 288 26.61 5.31 2.29
C SER A 288 26.56 6.82 2.15
#